data_AF-A0A955LQR9-F1
#
_entry.id   AF-A0A955LQR9-F1
#
_cell.length_a   1.000
_cell.length_b   1.000
_cell.length_c   1.000
_cell.angle_alpha   90.00
_cell.angle_beta   90.00
_cell.angle_gamma   90.00
#
_symmetry.space_group_name_H-M   'P 1'
#
loop_
_entity.id
_entity.type
_entity.pdbx_description
1 polymer ?
#
loop_
_entity_poly.entity_id
_entity_poly.type
_entity_poly.pdbx_seq_one_letter_code
_entity_poly.pdbx_strand_id
1 'polypeptide(L)' 'MKKEDRNKLLKDKKVVEEINRHLWIESEKAGYDIGFEKAAEDWLEKFSKAWLDYHSPKKKPTKPKKSS' A
#
# COMPACT_ATOMS: atom_id res chain seq x y z
N MET A 1 -6.64 -9.66 4.74
CA MET A 1 -5.21 -9.82 5.08
C MET A 1 -5.09 -9.89 6.59
N LYS A 2 -4.30 -10.81 7.15
CA LYS A 2 -4.20 -10.95 8.61
C LYS A 2 -3.41 -9.77 9.18
N LYS A 3 -3.66 -9.45 10.45
CA LYS A 3 -2.98 -8.34 11.17
C LYS A 3 -1.45 -8.53 11.18
N GLU A 4 -1.00 -9.78 11.17
CA GLU A 4 0.42 -10.17 11.12
C GLU A 4 1.10 -9.84 9.79
N ASP A 5 0.41 -10.02 8.65
CA ASP A 5 0.93 -9.69 7.33
C ASP A 5 1.13 -8.18 7.19
N ARG A 6 0.19 -7.39 7.75
CA ARG A 6 0.27 -5.92 7.76
C ARG A 6 1.52 -5.47 8.51
N ASN A 7 1.75 -6.05 9.69
CA ASN A 7 2.92 -5.72 10.50
C ASN A 7 4.23 -6.16 9.83
N LYS A 8 4.24 -7.28 9.08
CA LYS A 8 5.42 -7.67 8.29
C LYS A 8 5.72 -6.66 7.18
N LEU A 9 4.70 -6.24 6.43
CA LEU A 9 4.89 -5.26 5.36
C LEU A 9 5.38 -3.91 5.91
N LEU A 10 4.87 -3.45 7.06
CA LEU A 10 5.36 -2.22 7.69
C LEU A 10 6.81 -2.30 8.20
N LYS A 11 7.37 -3.50 8.37
CA LYS A 11 8.80 -3.68 8.70
C LYS A 11 9.70 -3.60 7.46
N ASP A 12 9.15 -3.78 6.27
CA ASP A 12 9.88 -3.69 5.02
C ASP A 12 10.11 -2.22 4.65
N LYS A 13 11.38 -1.80 4.58
CA LYS A 13 11.73 -0.41 4.23
C LYS A 13 11.11 0.04 2.91
N LYS A 14 11.06 -0.83 1.91
CA LYS A 14 10.46 -0.51 0.61
C LYS A 14 8.98 -0.19 0.69
N VAL A 15 8.25 -0.89 1.55
CA VAL A 15 6.82 -0.64 1.77
C VAL A 15 6.65 0.69 2.51
N VAL A 16 7.48 0.96 3.51
CA VAL A 16 7.44 2.23 4.24
C VAL A 16 7.71 3.43 3.32
N GLU A 17 8.65 3.32 2.38
CA GLU A 17 8.90 4.35 1.37
C GLU A 17 7.68 4.61 0.48
N GLU A 18 7.02 3.55 0.02
CA GLU A 18 5.79 3.67 -0.78
C GLU A 18 4.65 4.30 0.02
N ILE A 19 4.51 3.95 1.30
CA ILE A 19 3.53 4.57 2.21
C ILE A 19 3.83 6.05 2.41
N ASN A 20 5.09 6.44 2.61
CA ASN A 20 5.47 7.85 2.74
C ASN A 20 5.17 8.64 1.47
N ARG A 21 5.39 8.04 0.30
CA ARG A 21 5.03 8.67 -0.98
C ARG A 21 3.52 8.83 -1.13
N HIS A 22 2.75 7.82 -0.73
CA HIS A 22 1.29 7.87 -0.73
C HIS A 22 0.76 8.93 0.23
N LEU A 23 1.33 8.98 1.45
CA LEU A 23 1.03 10.00 2.45
C LEU A 23 1.25 11.40 1.90
N TRP A 24 2.39 11.65 1.24
CA TRP A 24 2.70 12.96 0.68
C TRP A 24 1.66 13.38 -0.36
N ILE A 25 1.31 12.50 -1.29
CA ILE A 25 0.30 12.76 -2.34
C ILE A 25 -1.09 13.02 -1.74
N GLU A 26 -1.52 12.20 -0.78
CA GLU A 26 -2.82 12.36 -0.13
C GLU A 26 -2.86 13.62 0.75
N SER A 27 -1.76 13.98 1.40
CA SER A 27 -1.68 15.21 2.21
C SER A 27 -1.75 16.46 1.32
N GLU A 28 -1.03 16.45 0.19
CA GLU A 28 -1.12 17.50 -0.84
C GLU A 28 -2.56 17.65 -1.35
N LYS A 29 -3.24 16.52 -1.60
CA LYS A 29 -4.62 16.51 -2.10
C LYS A 29 -5.64 16.94 -1.04
N ALA A 30 -5.42 16.55 0.21
CA ALA A 30 -6.29 16.89 1.32
C ALA A 30 -6.10 18.33 1.80
N GLY A 31 -4.94 18.93 1.53
CA GLY A 31 -4.56 20.26 2.03
C GLY A 31 -4.16 20.26 3.51
N TYR A 32 -3.94 19.08 4.10
CA TYR A 32 -3.47 18.89 5.47
C TYR A 32 -2.77 17.53 5.60
N ASP A 33 -1.88 17.38 6.57
CA ASP A 33 -1.22 16.10 6.84
C ASP A 33 -2.24 15.08 7.34
N ILE A 34 -2.43 14.00 6.57
CA ILE A 34 -3.40 12.96 6.92
C ILE A 34 -2.88 12.00 8.00
N GLY A 35 -1.59 12.04 8.31
CA GLY A 35 -0.91 11.15 9.25
C GLY A 35 -0.50 9.80 8.66
N PHE A 36 0.65 9.29 9.12
CA PHE A 36 1.24 8.04 8.63
C PHE A 36 0.34 6.83 8.85
N GLU A 37 -0.38 6.75 9.96
CA GLU A 37 -1.26 5.61 10.25
C GLU A 37 -2.40 5.50 9.23
N LYS A 38 -3.04 6.63 8.87
CA LYS A 38 -4.09 6.67 7.85
C LYS A 38 -3.56 6.31 6.47
N ALA A 39 -2.42 6.90 6.07
CA ALA A 39 -1.81 6.61 4.79
C ALA A 39 -1.36 5.15 4.69
N ALA A 40 -0.79 4.60 5.76
CA ALA A 40 -0.38 3.21 5.86
C ALA A 40 -1.58 2.28 5.75
N GLU A 41 -2.69 2.58 6.42
CA GLU A 41 -3.90 1.76 6.36
C GLU A 41 -4.51 1.75 4.94
N ASP A 42 -4.62 2.93 4.30
CA ASP A 42 -5.12 3.05 2.93
C ASP A 42 -4.21 2.33 1.92
N TRP A 43 -2.88 2.50 2.06
CA TRP A 43 -1.91 1.84 1.21
C TRP A 43 -1.94 0.32 1.40
N LEU A 44 -2.02 -0.15 2.64
CA LEU A 44 -2.13 -1.56 2.95
C LEU A 44 -3.45 -2.16 2.46
N GLU A 45 -4.53 -1.39 2.29
CA GLU A 45 -5.76 -1.91 1.72
C GLU A 45 -5.70 -2.00 0.19
N LYS A 46 -5.18 -0.96 -0.47
CA LYS A 46 -5.20 -0.83 -1.93
C LYS A 46 -4.01 -1.46 -2.64
N PHE A 47 -2.81 -1.33 -2.07
CA PHE A 47 -1.55 -1.69 -2.73
C PHE A 47 -0.92 -2.97 -2.20
N SER A 48 -1.14 -3.35 -0.92
CA SER A 48 -0.51 -4.55 -0.34
C SER A 48 -0.81 -5.82 -1.15
N LYS A 49 -2.03 -5.93 -1.69
CA LYS A 49 -2.45 -7.09 -2.48
C LYS A 49 -1.63 -7.21 -3.77
N ALA A 50 -1.41 -6.08 -4.46
CA ALA A 50 -0.58 -6.03 -5.65
C ALA A 50 0.91 -6.26 -5.32
N TRP A 51 1.38 -5.72 -4.19
CA TRP A 51 2.73 -5.93 -3.71
C TRP A 51 3.02 -7.41 -3.43
N LEU A 52 2.13 -8.08 -2.71
CA LEU A 52 2.23 -9.51 -2.41
C LEU A 52 2.12 -10.36 -3.69
N ASP A 53 1.25 -10.00 -4.63
CA ASP A 53 1.14 -10.69 -5.91
C ASP A 53 2.44 -10.59 -6.73
N TYR A 54 3.01 -9.39 -6.82
CA TYR A 54 4.26 -9.14 -7.54
C TYR A 54 5.47 -9.88 -6.93
N HIS A 55 5.55 -9.94 -5.60
CA HIS A 55 6.64 -10.61 -4.89
C HIS A 55 6.39 -12.10 -4.63
N SER A 56 5.19 -12.60 -4.92
CA SER A 56 4.90 -14.04 -4.82
C SER A 56 5.39 -14.73 -6.10
N PRO A 57 6.32 -15.70 -6.02
CA PRO A 57 6.90 -16.34 -7.21
C PRO A 57 5.92 -17.23 -7.99
N LYS A 58 4.64 -17.28 -7.59
CA LYS A 58 3.61 -18.15 -8.18
C LYS A 58 2.31 -17.39 -8.45
N LYS A 59 2.28 -16.43 -9.38
CA LYS A 59 1.20 -16.25 -10.37
C LYS A 59 1.48 -15.04 -11.28
N LYS A 60 1.10 -15.20 -12.55
CA LYS A 60 1.26 -14.23 -13.65
C LYS A 60 0.41 -12.97 -13.45
N PRO A 61 0.80 -11.81 -14.01
CA PRO A 61 0.19 -10.51 -13.70
C PRO A 61 -1.26 -10.43 -14.17
N THR A 62 -2.21 -10.28 -13.23
CA THR A 62 -3.59 -9.95 -13.58
C THR A 62 -3.76 -8.44 -13.68
N LYS A 63 -3.95 -7.97 -14.91
CA LYS A 63 -4.24 -6.57 -15.30
C LYS A 63 -5.29 -5.91 -14.39
N PRO A 64 -5.19 -4.58 -14.15
CA PRO A 64 -6.18 -3.86 -13.36
C PRO A 64 -7.54 -3.89 -14.09
N LYS A 65 -8.57 -4.41 -13.42
CA LYS A 65 -9.97 -4.25 -13.82
C LYS A 65 -10.31 -2.78 -13.60
N LYS A 66 -10.32 -1.98 -14.68
CA LYS A 66 -11.12 -0.76 -14.75
C LYS A 66 -12.57 -1.20 -14.57
N SER A 67 -13.17 -0.86 -13.43
CA SER A 67 -14.61 -0.94 -13.26
C SER A 67 -15.23 0.13 -14.15
N SER A 68 -16.00 -0.31 -15.13
CA SER A 68 -16.82 0.52 -16.02
C SER A 68 -18.17 0.79 -15.40
#